data_AF-A0A1W5LU43-F1
#
_entry.id   AF-A0A1W5LU43-F1
#
_cell.length_a   1.000
_cell.length_b   1.000
_cell.length_c   1.000
_cell.angle_alpha   90.00
_cell.angle_beta   90.00
_cell.angle_gamma   90.00
#
_symmetry.space_group_name_H-M   'P 1'
#
loop_
_entity.id
_entity.type
_entity.pdbx_description
1 polymer ?
#
loop_
_entity_poly.entity_id
_entity_poly.type
_entity_poly.pdbx_seq_one_letter_code
_entity_poly.pdbx_strand_id
1 'polypeptide(L)' 'ANVAHLSSCGSLAGQRHIHRQVEQICLDCDNLYRQSRAGYNCRQSCYANPHFELCVHDLLLSHRVMEFRLLISMLQASL' A
#
# COMPACT_ATOMS: atom_id res chain seq x y z
N ALA A 1 10.78 -5.92 -4.71
CA ALA A 1 10.49 -5.03 -3.57
C ALA A 1 11.78 -4.30 -3.19
N ASN A 2 11.76 -2.97 -3.18
CA ASN A 2 12.94 -2.15 -2.95
C ASN A 2 13.29 -2.11 -1.45
N VAL A 3 14.58 -2.18 -1.08
CA VAL A 3 15.05 -2.34 0.31
C VAL A 3 14.61 -1.19 1.23
N ALA A 4 14.46 0.01 0.68
CA ALA A 4 13.96 1.20 1.40
C ALA A 4 12.48 1.13 1.79
N HIS A 5 11.67 0.32 1.10
CA HIS A 5 10.26 0.15 1.45
C HIS A 5 10.09 -0.74 2.69
N LEU A 6 10.88 -1.81 2.77
CA LEU A 6 10.90 -2.76 3.88
C LEU A 6 11.40 -2.17 5.20
N SER A 7 12.03 -1.00 5.18
CA SER A 7 12.46 -0.29 6.40
C SER A 7 11.37 0.67 6.93
N SER A 8 10.44 1.11 6.08
CA SER A 8 9.31 1.96 6.48
C SER A 8 8.10 1.19 6.99
N CYS A 9 7.89 -0.02 6.47
CA CYS A 9 7.00 -1.01 7.08
C CYS A 9 7.81 -1.78 8.11
N GLY A 10 7.28 -2.02 9.31
CA GLY A 10 7.98 -2.80 10.34
C GLY A 10 8.27 -4.24 9.92
N SER A 11 8.53 -5.14 10.88
CA SER A 11 8.82 -6.54 10.53
C SER A 11 7.64 -7.21 9.80
N LEU A 12 7.82 -7.53 8.52
CA LEU A 12 6.83 -8.25 7.70
C LEU A 12 6.72 -9.75 8.05
N ALA A 13 7.54 -10.24 8.99
CA ALA A 13 7.45 -11.62 9.47
C ALA A 13 6.08 -11.84 10.14
N GLY A 14 5.33 -12.86 9.69
CA GLY A 14 3.94 -13.10 10.11
C GLY A 14 2.87 -12.29 9.35
N GLN A 15 3.22 -11.15 8.75
CA GLN A 15 2.27 -10.23 8.11
C GLN A 15 2.36 -10.19 6.58
N ARG A 16 3.09 -11.13 5.96
CA ARG A 16 3.25 -11.19 4.49
C ARG A 16 1.93 -11.24 3.72
N HIS A 17 0.88 -11.80 4.33
CA HIS A 17 -0.45 -11.87 3.73
C HIS A 17 -1.14 -10.49 3.70
N ILE A 18 -1.02 -9.70 4.77
CA ILE A 18 -1.50 -8.31 4.83
C ILE A 18 -0.73 -7.46 3.83
N HIS A 19 0.60 -7.54 3.85
CA HIS A 19 1.45 -6.79 2.95
C HIS A 19 1.09 -7.04 1.48
N ARG A 20 0.86 -8.31 1.08
CA ARG A 20 0.47 -8.64 -0.29
C ARG A 20 -0.86 -8.00 -0.72
N GLN A 21 -1.84 -7.94 0.18
CA GLN A 21 -3.13 -7.34 -0.13
C GLN A 21 -3.01 -5.83 -0.38
N VAL A 22 -2.23 -5.14 0.46
CA VAL A 22 -2.00 -3.69 0.33
C VAL A 22 -1.11 -3.38 -0.87
N GLU A 23 -0.04 -4.14 -1.07
CA GLU A 23 0.88 -4.04 -2.21
C GLU A 23 0.17 -4.17 -3.57
N GLN A 24 -0.85 -5.04 -3.66
CA GLN A 24 -1.60 -5.26 -4.89
C GLN A 24 -2.31 -3.98 -5.37
N ILE A 25 -2.84 -3.17 -4.44
CA ILE A 25 -3.45 -1.87 -4.77
C ILE A 25 -2.45 -0.97 -5.49
N CYS A 26 -1.23 -0.89 -4.98
CA CYS A 26 -0.20 -0.06 -5.61
C CYS A 26 0.25 -0.62 -6.97
N LEU A 27 0.27 -1.94 -7.16
CA LEU A 27 0.59 -2.56 -8.45
C LEU A 27 -0.51 -2.29 -9.49
N ASP A 28 -1.77 -2.47 -9.12
CA ASP A 28 -2.91 -2.25 -10.01
C ASP A 28 -3.04 -0.77 -10.38
N CYS A 29 -2.78 0.13 -9.42
CA CYS A 29 -2.73 1.56 -9.66
C CYS A 29 -1.58 1.97 -10.59
N ASP A 30 -0.40 1.35 -10.46
CA ASP A 30 0.72 1.60 -11.37
C ASP A 30 0.40 1.18 -12.80
N ASN A 31 -0.32 0.05 -12.95
CA ASN A 31 -0.81 -0.44 -14.24
C ASN A 31 -1.85 0.51 -14.86
N LEU A 32 -2.67 1.18 -14.04
CA LEU A 32 -3.67 2.15 -14.48
C LEU A 32 -3.01 3.40 -15.07
N TYR A 33 -1.99 3.95 -14.39
CA TYR A 33 -1.35 5.21 -14.76
C TYR A 33 -0.07 5.07 -15.62
N ARG A 34 0.04 4.02 -16.44
CA ARG A 34 1.20 3.65 -17.28
C ARG A 34 2.18 4.82 -17.52
N GLN A 35 3.43 4.69 -17.03
CA GLN A 35 4.53 5.69 -17.07
C GLN A 35 4.55 6.76 -15.97
N SER A 36 3.68 6.68 -14.97
CA SER A 36 3.74 7.55 -13.79
C SER A 36 4.62 6.98 -12.66
N ARG A 37 4.84 7.78 -11.61
CA ARG A 37 5.39 7.32 -10.32
C ARG A 37 4.29 6.87 -9.35
N ALA A 38 3.09 6.52 -9.82
CA ALA A 38 1.93 6.21 -8.97
C ALA A 38 2.21 5.04 -8.03
N GLY A 39 2.74 3.91 -8.54
CA GLY A 39 3.08 2.76 -7.71
C GLY A 39 4.17 3.08 -6.68
N TYR A 40 5.16 3.91 -7.04
CA TYR A 40 6.20 4.36 -6.10
C TYR A 40 5.63 5.25 -4.99
N ASN A 41 4.82 6.25 -5.35
CA ASN A 41 4.21 7.17 -4.39
C ASN A 41 3.21 6.44 -3.47
N CYS A 42 2.44 5.50 -4.01
CA CYS A 42 1.49 4.68 -3.28
C CYS A 42 2.15 3.91 -2.12
N ARG A 43 3.38 3.41 -2.33
CA ARG A 43 4.15 2.62 -1.36
C ARG A 43 4.84 3.45 -0.26
N GLN A 44 4.91 4.77 -0.40
CA GLN A 44 5.64 5.60 0.59
C GLN A 44 5.01 5.51 1.98
N SER A 45 5.80 5.76 3.02
CA SER A 45 5.33 5.79 4.42
C SER A 45 4.58 4.51 4.84
N CYS A 46 5.02 3.36 4.34
CA CYS A 46 4.30 2.08 4.47
C CYS A 46 2.82 2.20 4.11
N TYR A 47 2.52 2.72 2.92
CA TYR A 47 1.16 2.90 2.39
C TYR A 47 0.27 3.91 3.14
N ALA A 48 0.72 4.45 4.28
CA ALA A 48 -0.02 5.48 5.04
C ALA A 48 0.20 6.88 4.44
N ASN A 49 -0.32 7.08 3.24
CA ASN A 49 -0.23 8.34 2.52
C ASN A 49 -1.47 8.55 1.63
N PRO A 50 -1.76 9.80 1.20
CA PRO A 50 -2.92 10.08 0.35
C PRO A 50 -2.89 9.40 -1.03
N HIS A 51 -1.71 9.09 -1.59
CA HIS A 51 -1.61 8.42 -2.89
C HIS A 51 -2.14 6.99 -2.83
N PHE A 52 -2.02 6.30 -1.70
CA PHE A 52 -2.65 5.00 -1.52
C PHE A 52 -4.18 5.10 -1.61
N GLU A 53 -4.79 6.07 -0.93
CA GLU A 53 -6.24 6.25 -0.94
C GLU A 53 -6.78 6.69 -2.31
N LEU A 54 -6.01 7.53 -3.04
CA LEU A 54 -6.30 7.84 -4.44
C LEU A 54 -6.31 6.57 -5.28
N CYS A 55 -5.29 5.72 -5.16
CA CYS A 55 -5.26 4.44 -5.86
C CYS A 55 -6.46 3.54 -5.52
N VAL A 56 -6.88 3.46 -4.25
CA VAL A 56 -8.10 2.73 -3.85
C VAL A 56 -9.34 3.31 -4.53
N HIS A 57 -9.44 4.63 -4.61
CA HIS A 57 -10.53 5.32 -5.28
C HIS A 57 -10.57 5.03 -6.79
N ASP A 58 -9.43 5.18 -7.46
CA ASP A 58 -9.33 5.06 -8.92
C ASP A 58 -9.47 3.62 -9.41
N LEU A 59 -9.18 2.65 -8.54
CA LEU A 59 -9.48 1.23 -8.75
C LEU A 59 -10.93 0.85 -8.40
N LEU A 60 -11.80 1.83 -8.09
CA LEU A 60 -13.21 1.63 -7.74
C LEU A 60 -13.41 0.80 -6.45
N LEU A 61 -12.44 0.86 -5.53
CA LEU A 61 -12.43 0.13 -4.25
C LEU A 61 -12.72 1.03 -3.04
N SER A 62 -13.25 2.24 -3.24
CA SER A 62 -13.56 3.20 -2.16
C SER A 62 -14.38 2.61 -1.01
N HIS A 63 -15.28 1.66 -1.30
CA HIS A 63 -16.08 0.96 -0.28
C HIS A 63 -15.25 0.13 0.72
N ARG A 64 -14.00 -0.20 0.38
CA ARG A 64 -13.05 -0.96 1.21
C ARG A 64 -11.97 -0.09 1.84
N VAL A 65 -12.01 1.23 1.67
CA VAL A 65 -10.92 2.11 2.14
C VAL A 65 -10.68 2.00 3.65
N MET A 66 -11.73 1.78 4.46
CA MET A 66 -11.55 1.54 5.91
C MET A 66 -10.86 0.21 6.20
N GLU A 67 -11.17 -0.83 5.45
CA GLU A 67 -10.53 -2.14 5.58
C GLU A 67 -9.03 -2.02 5.29
N PHE A 68 -8.65 -1.35 4.20
CA PHE A 68 -7.25 -1.14 3.87
C PHE A 68 -6.52 -0.27 4.90
N ARG A 69 -7.15 0.77 5.47
CA ARG A 69 -6.57 1.55 6.57
C ARG A 69 -6.25 0.68 7.79
N LEU A 70 -7.14 -0.25 8.14
CA LEU A 70 -6.91 -1.21 9.24
C LEU A 70 -5.74 -2.15 8.93
N LEU A 71 -5.69 -2.70 7.72
CA LEU A 71 -4.58 -3.55 7.29
C LEU A 71 -3.23 -2.80 7.33
N ILE A 72 -3.20 -1.55 6.88
CA ILE A 72 -2.01 -0.68 6.96
C ILE A 72 -1.61 -0.43 8.41
N SER A 73 -2.58 -0.16 9.30
CA SER A 73 -2.28 0.04 10.72
C SER A 73 -1.63 -1.19 11.37
N MET A 74 -2.04 -2.41 10.98
CA MET A 74 -1.42 -3.65 11.46
C MET A 74 0.03 -3.77 10.99
N LEU A 75 0.32 -3.41 9.72
CA LEU A 75 1.69 -3.42 9.18
C LEU A 75 2.63 -2.44 9.91
N GLN A 76 2.08 -1.33 10.43
CA GLN A 76 2.84 -0.31 11.15
C GLN A 76 2.95 -0.60 12.66
N ALA A 77 2.04 -1.37 13.25
CA ALA A 77 2.04 -1.69 14.68
C ALA A 77 3.20 -2.58 15.15
N SER A 78 4.11 -2.99 14.24
CA SER A 78 5.32 -3.75 14.55
C SER A 78 6.61 -2.92 14.42
N LEU A 79 6.48 -1.59 14.54
CA LEU A 79 7.58 -0.63 14.70
C LEU A 79 8.08 -0.57 16.14
#